data_AF-A0A7X4DXN8-F1
#
_entry.id   AF-A0A7X4DXN8-F1
#
_cell.length_a   1.000
_cell.length_b   1.000
_cell.length_c   1.000
_cell.angle_alpha   90.00
_cell.angle_beta   90.00
_cell.angle_gamma   90.00
#
_symmetry.space_group_name_H-M   'P 1'
#
loop_
_entity.id
_entity.type
_entity.pdbx_description
1 polymer ?
#
loop_
_entity_poly.entity_id
_entity_poly.type
_entity_poly.pdbx_seq_one_letter_code
_entity_poly.pdbx_strand_id
1 'polypeptide(L)'
;MTTSRAAGVVLALGAMALLAACSGGSPESLTDRACREEHLPEGFERLTFGNLSRSDMGREVGAERLEQAGIDGGYFAYWKERLDRLEDHLASEIVCQVVAFGEAAEASRFVAELPPEADW
;
A
#
# COMPACT_ATOMS: atom_id res chain seq x y z
N MET A 1 -23.03 -22.35 52.32
CA MET A 1 -23.73 -22.60 51.05
C MET A 1 -22.87 -22.06 49.93
N THR A 2 -22.15 -22.96 49.25
CA THR A 2 -21.12 -22.66 48.26
C THR A 2 -21.68 -23.04 46.88
N THR A 3 -21.94 -22.05 46.03
CA THR A 3 -22.34 -22.30 44.63
C THR A 3 -21.14 -22.14 43.71
N SER A 4 -20.69 -23.30 43.24
CA SER A 4 -19.76 -23.47 42.12
C SER A 4 -20.47 -23.13 40.81
N ARG A 5 -19.83 -22.33 39.94
CA ARG A 5 -20.02 -22.40 38.48
C ARG A 5 -18.70 -22.07 37.80
N ALA A 6 -17.94 -23.13 37.50
CA ALA A 6 -16.96 -23.11 36.44
C ALA A 6 -17.70 -22.98 35.10
N ALA A 7 -17.32 -21.99 34.29
CA ALA A 7 -17.65 -21.94 32.88
C ALA A 7 -16.33 -21.84 32.13
N GLY A 8 -15.80 -23.01 31.76
CA GLY A 8 -14.75 -23.10 30.76
C GLY A 8 -15.35 -22.71 29.41
N VAL A 9 -14.70 -21.78 28.71
CA VAL A 9 -14.96 -21.55 27.30
C VAL A 9 -13.80 -22.16 26.53
N VAL A 10 -14.18 -23.14 25.71
CA VAL A 10 -13.35 -23.94 24.83
C VAL A 10 -12.72 -23.05 23.76
N LEU A 11 -11.41 -23.25 23.54
CA LEU A 11 -10.64 -22.72 22.42
C LEU A 11 -11.31 -23.07 21.07
N ALA A 12 -11.51 -22.07 20.22
CA ALA A 12 -11.61 -22.27 18.78
C ALA A 12 -10.42 -21.55 18.11
N LEU A 13 -9.31 -22.29 17.98
CA LEU A 13 -8.25 -21.99 17.03
C LEU A 13 -8.83 -22.12 15.61
N GLY A 14 -9.33 -21.00 15.08
CA GLY A 14 -9.68 -20.86 13.67
C GLY A 14 -8.59 -20.08 12.96
N ALA A 15 -7.42 -20.68 12.76
CA ALA A 15 -6.41 -20.13 11.86
C ALA A 15 -6.92 -20.29 10.42
N MET A 16 -7.66 -19.30 9.91
CA MET A 16 -7.86 -19.16 8.48
C MET A 16 -6.53 -18.73 7.87
N ALA A 17 -5.70 -19.72 7.56
CA ALA A 17 -4.61 -19.59 6.61
C ALA A 17 -5.22 -19.34 5.23
N LEU A 18 -5.52 -18.07 4.94
CA LEU A 18 -5.70 -17.58 3.58
C LEU A 18 -4.32 -17.68 2.91
N LEU A 19 -4.02 -18.86 2.36
CA LEU A 19 -3.03 -19.03 1.31
C LEU A 19 -3.55 -18.29 0.08
N ALA A 20 -3.44 -16.96 0.10
CA ALA A 20 -3.56 -16.14 -1.08
C ALA A 20 -2.43 -16.62 -2.01
N ALA A 21 -2.85 -17.29 -3.08
CA ALA A 21 -1.98 -17.69 -4.16
C ALA A 21 -1.09 -16.49 -4.57
N CYS A 22 0.22 -16.69 -4.55
CA CYS A 22 1.18 -15.82 -5.20
C CYS A 22 0.88 -15.83 -6.71
N SER A 23 -0.07 -15.00 -7.15
CA SER A 23 -0.12 -14.60 -8.54
C SER A 23 1.08 -13.69 -8.75
N GLY A 24 2.08 -14.17 -9.49
CA GLY A 24 3.11 -13.30 -10.06
C GLY A 24 2.41 -12.13 -10.72
N GLY A 25 2.46 -10.97 -10.08
CA GLY A 25 1.71 -9.80 -10.48
C GLY A 25 2.29 -9.29 -11.78
N SER A 26 1.60 -9.54 -12.89
CA SER A 26 1.86 -8.80 -14.12
C SER A 26 1.79 -7.29 -13.79
N PRO A 27 2.60 -6.43 -14.43
CA PRO A 27 2.59 -4.99 -14.19
C PRO A 27 1.19 -4.33 -14.29
N GLU A 28 0.31 -4.89 -15.12
CA GLU A 28 -1.11 -4.50 -15.23
C GLU A 28 -1.92 -4.73 -13.95
N SER A 29 -1.44 -5.54 -13.01
CA SER A 29 -2.10 -5.79 -11.72
C SER A 29 -1.82 -4.73 -10.66
N LEU A 30 -0.79 -3.90 -10.83
CA LEU A 30 -0.42 -2.86 -9.87
C LEU A 30 -1.27 -1.59 -10.05
N THR A 31 -1.68 -1.29 -11.28
CA THR A 31 -2.55 -0.15 -11.60
C THR A 31 -3.92 -0.27 -10.93
N ASP A 32 -4.45 -1.49 -10.83
CA ASP A 32 -5.75 -1.77 -10.21
C ASP A 32 -5.73 -1.61 -8.68
N ARG A 33 -4.52 -1.63 -8.08
CA ARG A 33 -4.32 -1.42 -6.64
C ARG A 33 -4.04 0.03 -6.28
N ALA A 34 -3.75 0.88 -7.26
CA ALA A 34 -3.56 2.31 -7.03
C ALA A 34 -4.91 3.01 -6.85
N CYS A 35 -4.89 4.23 -6.31
CA CYS A 35 -6.11 5.03 -6.30
C CYS A 35 -6.56 5.36 -7.73
N ARG A 36 -7.87 5.31 -7.94
CA ARG A 36 -8.55 5.66 -9.18
C ARG A 36 -9.33 6.95 -8.95
N GLU A 37 -9.77 7.60 -10.02
CA GLU A 37 -10.53 8.85 -9.94
C GLU A 37 -11.76 8.70 -9.02
N GLU A 38 -12.45 7.57 -9.10
CA GLU A 38 -13.60 7.23 -8.24
C GLU A 38 -13.28 7.07 -6.74
N HIS A 39 -12.01 6.99 -6.36
CA HIS A 39 -11.56 6.95 -4.96
C HIS A 39 -11.23 8.34 -4.40
N LEU A 40 -11.18 9.37 -5.26
CA LEU A 40 -10.81 10.74 -4.89
C LEU A 40 -12.05 11.64 -4.77
N PRO A 41 -11.96 12.75 -4.04
CA PRO A 41 -12.98 13.80 -4.11
C PRO A 41 -13.20 14.26 -5.55
N GLU A 42 -14.40 14.76 -5.85
CA GLU A 42 -14.66 15.36 -7.16
C GLU A 42 -13.71 16.54 -7.43
N GLY A 43 -13.26 16.67 -8.68
CA GLY A 43 -12.43 17.79 -9.10
C GLY A 43 -10.92 17.50 -9.13
N PHE A 44 -10.47 16.26 -8.94
CA PHE A 44 -9.06 15.91 -9.18
C PHE A 44 -8.83 15.47 -10.62
N GLU A 45 -7.69 15.86 -11.19
CA GLU A 45 -7.21 15.40 -12.49
C GLU A 45 -5.88 14.65 -12.35
N ARG A 46 -5.72 13.55 -13.09
CA ARG A 46 -4.47 12.79 -13.11
C ARG A 46 -3.48 13.47 -14.04
N LEU A 47 -2.37 13.94 -13.49
CA LEU A 47 -1.33 14.61 -14.26
C LEU A 47 -0.28 13.64 -14.80
N THR A 48 0.12 12.65 -14.01
CA THR A 48 1.08 11.62 -14.45
C THR A 48 0.90 10.32 -13.69
N PHE A 49 1.38 9.23 -14.28
CA PHE A 49 1.41 7.91 -13.68
C PHE A 49 2.48 7.06 -14.34
N GLY A 50 2.89 5.98 -13.66
CA GLY A 50 3.86 5.08 -14.24
C GLY A 50 4.24 3.93 -13.33
N ASN A 51 4.85 2.92 -13.93
CA ASN A 51 5.56 1.89 -13.19
C ASN A 51 6.90 2.43 -12.70
N LEU A 52 7.31 1.99 -11.53
CA LEU A 52 8.61 2.26 -10.94
C LEU A 52 9.41 0.96 -10.92
N SER A 53 10.55 0.93 -11.60
CA SER A 53 11.50 -0.16 -11.43
C SER A 53 12.23 -0.01 -10.09
N ARG A 54 12.78 -1.11 -9.54
CA ARG A 54 13.68 -1.04 -8.37
C ARG A 54 14.83 -0.06 -8.60
N SER A 55 15.38 0.04 -9.81
CA SER A 55 16.42 1.00 -10.12
C SER A 55 15.93 2.45 -10.07
N ASP A 56 14.71 2.74 -10.54
CA ASP A 56 14.16 4.10 -10.50
C ASP A 56 13.96 4.57 -9.06
N MET A 57 13.36 3.70 -8.23
CA MET A 57 13.16 3.98 -6.80
C MET A 57 14.50 4.06 -6.04
N GLY A 58 15.46 3.23 -6.43
CA GLY A 58 16.76 3.12 -5.77
C GLY A 58 17.67 4.34 -5.96
N ARG A 59 17.33 5.27 -6.85
CA ARG A 59 18.10 6.50 -7.05
C ARG A 59 18.15 7.39 -5.81
N GLU A 60 17.06 7.46 -5.07
CA GLU A 60 16.95 8.29 -3.87
C GLU A 60 17.24 7.50 -2.59
N VAL A 61 16.74 6.26 -2.53
CA VAL A 61 16.77 5.46 -1.29
C VAL A 61 17.95 4.46 -1.25
N GLY A 62 18.59 4.20 -2.39
CA GLY A 62 19.63 3.20 -2.57
C GLY A 62 19.05 1.83 -2.98
N ALA A 63 19.48 1.31 -4.15
CA ALA A 63 18.98 0.05 -4.70
C ALA A 63 19.20 -1.17 -3.78
N GLU A 64 20.34 -1.21 -3.07
CA GLU A 64 20.66 -2.27 -2.10
C GLU A 64 19.65 -2.31 -0.94
N ARG A 65 19.22 -1.15 -0.43
CA ARG A 65 18.24 -1.09 0.65
C ARG A 65 16.88 -1.61 0.21
N LEU A 66 16.48 -1.30 -1.03
CA LEU A 66 15.24 -1.82 -1.60
C LEU A 66 15.31 -3.34 -1.79
N GLU A 67 16.45 -3.87 -2.21
CA GLU A 67 16.67 -5.31 -2.32
C GLU A 67 16.61 -6.01 -0.95
N GLN A 68 17.27 -5.46 0.09
CA GLN A 68 17.19 -6.00 1.45
C GLN A 68 15.77 -5.97 2.04
N ALA A 69 14.97 -4.99 1.62
CA ALA A 69 13.55 -4.88 1.97
C ALA A 69 12.63 -5.80 1.15
N GLY A 70 13.16 -6.50 0.13
CA GLY A 70 12.38 -7.36 -0.76
C GLY A 70 11.51 -6.60 -1.76
N ILE A 71 11.83 -5.34 -2.04
CA ILE A 71 11.04 -4.48 -2.95
C ILE A 71 11.51 -4.67 -4.39
N ASP A 72 10.60 -5.05 -5.28
CA ASP A 72 10.88 -5.38 -6.68
C ASP A 72 10.52 -4.26 -7.65
N GLY A 73 9.61 -3.39 -7.25
CA GLY A 73 9.08 -2.36 -8.12
C GLY A 73 7.89 -1.65 -7.48
N GLY A 74 7.16 -0.91 -8.30
CA GLY A 74 5.94 -0.27 -7.87
C GLY A 74 5.19 0.40 -9.00
N TYR A 75 4.16 1.14 -8.61
CA TYR A 75 3.38 1.99 -9.48
C TYR A 75 3.04 3.27 -8.72
N PHE A 76 2.95 4.39 -9.43
CA PHE A 76 2.45 5.63 -8.86
C PHE A 76 1.44 6.31 -9.78
N ALA A 77 0.54 7.06 -9.17
CA ALA A 77 -0.33 8.01 -9.84
C ALA A 77 -0.34 9.33 -9.07
N TYR A 78 -0.14 10.43 -9.79
CA TYR A 78 -0.15 11.79 -9.25
C TYR A 78 -1.37 12.55 -9.75
N TRP A 79 -2.10 13.13 -8.81
CA TRP A 79 -3.35 13.82 -9.01
C TRP A 79 -3.26 15.22 -8.44
N LYS A 80 -3.88 16.17 -9.13
CA LYS A 80 -3.97 17.56 -8.69
C LYS A 80 -5.41 18.02 -8.74
N GLU A 81 -5.83 18.79 -7.75
CA GLU A 81 -7.13 19.43 -7.75
C GLU A 81 -7.22 20.45 -8.91
N ARG A 82 -8.30 20.39 -9.68
CA ARG A 82 -8.52 21.23 -10.85
C ARG A 82 -8.67 22.69 -10.42
N LEU A 83 -8.01 23.56 -11.18
CA LEU A 83 -7.93 25.00 -10.90
C LEU A 83 -9.15 25.79 -11.35
N ASP A 84 -10.21 25.14 -11.84
CA ASP A 84 -11.42 25.84 -12.27
C ASP A 84 -12.07 26.65 -11.12
N ARG A 85 -11.63 26.43 -9.87
CA ARG A 85 -12.06 27.17 -8.68
C ARG A 85 -10.93 27.63 -7.74
N LEU A 86 -9.66 27.41 -8.06
CA LEU A 86 -8.51 27.66 -7.17
C LEU A 86 -7.30 28.26 -7.90
N GLU A 87 -6.49 29.04 -7.19
CA GLU A 87 -5.15 29.40 -7.66
C GLU A 87 -4.21 28.19 -7.56
N ASP A 88 -3.21 28.08 -8.44
CA ASP A 88 -2.37 26.88 -8.59
C ASP A 88 -1.66 26.43 -7.30
N HIS A 89 -1.34 27.40 -6.42
CA HIS A 89 -0.69 27.16 -5.13
C HIS A 89 -1.66 26.76 -4.01
N LEU A 90 -2.97 26.84 -4.26
CA LEU A 90 -4.03 26.43 -3.34
C LEU A 90 -4.60 25.06 -3.69
N ALA A 91 -4.27 24.52 -4.87
CA ALA A 91 -4.72 23.21 -5.29
C ALA A 91 -4.06 22.11 -4.47
N SER A 92 -4.88 21.20 -3.96
CA SER A 92 -4.40 20.04 -3.23
C SER A 92 -3.76 19.03 -4.20
N GLU A 93 -2.77 18.30 -3.71
CA GLU A 93 -2.05 17.28 -4.48
C GLU A 93 -2.13 15.92 -3.78
N ILE A 94 -2.31 14.85 -4.56
CA ILE A 94 -2.40 13.48 -4.05
C ILE A 94 -1.44 12.60 -4.84
N VAL A 95 -0.57 11.90 -4.11
CA VAL A 95 0.28 10.83 -4.66
C VAL A 95 -0.21 9.49 -4.14
N CYS A 96 -0.59 8.61 -5.05
CA CYS A 96 -0.92 7.23 -4.72
C CYS A 96 0.21 6.33 -5.20
N GLN A 97 0.82 5.60 -4.27
CA GLN A 97 1.93 4.70 -4.56
C GLN A 97 1.60 3.27 -4.13
N VAL A 98 1.93 2.32 -5.01
CA VAL A 98 1.88 0.89 -4.75
C VAL A 98 3.31 0.37 -4.81
N VAL A 99 3.73 -0.36 -3.78
CA VAL A 99 5.04 -1.04 -3.74
C VAL A 99 4.83 -2.53 -3.93
N ALA A 100 5.58 -3.12 -4.84
CA ALA A 100 5.57 -4.55 -5.13
C ALA A 100 6.76 -5.22 -4.43
N PHE A 101 6.49 -6.34 -3.75
CA PHE A 101 7.49 -7.16 -3.09
C PHE A 101 7.68 -8.47 -3.83
N GLY A 102 8.90 -9.01 -3.81
CA GLY A 102 9.20 -10.32 -4.38
C GLY A 102 8.47 -11.45 -3.65
N GLU A 103 8.38 -11.36 -2.33
CA GLU A 103 7.67 -12.33 -1.49
C GLU A 103 6.62 -11.70 -0.57
N ALA A 104 5.51 -12.42 -0.34
CA ALA A 104 4.44 -11.97 0.56
C ALA A 104 4.92 -11.82 2.03
N ALA A 105 5.89 -12.62 2.44
CA ALA A 105 6.49 -12.52 3.78
C ALA A 105 7.26 -11.20 3.96
N GLU A 106 7.93 -10.72 2.91
CA GLU A 106 8.67 -9.46 2.92
C GLU A 106 7.73 -8.26 3.01
N ALA A 107 6.63 -8.27 2.24
CA ALA A 107 5.57 -7.27 2.35
C ALA A 107 4.98 -7.21 3.77
N SER A 108 4.70 -8.37 4.35
CA SER A 108 4.13 -8.47 5.71
C SER A 108 5.08 -7.91 6.78
N ARG A 109 6.37 -8.22 6.67
CA ARG A 109 7.41 -7.67 7.54
C ARG A 109 7.53 -6.16 7.40
N PHE A 110 7.56 -5.65 6.16
CA PHE A 110 7.64 -4.22 5.90
C PHE A 110 6.47 -3.46 6.55
N VAL A 111 5.23 -3.94 6.37
CA VAL A 111 4.05 -3.32 6.98
C VAL A 111 4.11 -3.36 8.52
N ALA A 112 4.61 -4.45 9.10
CA ALA A 112 4.74 -4.58 10.56
C ALA A 112 5.81 -3.63 11.15
N GLU A 113 6.77 -3.21 10.35
CA GLU A 113 7.85 -2.29 10.73
C GLU A 113 7.49 -0.81 10.46
N LEU A 114 6.38 -0.53 9.76
CA LEU A 114 5.92 0.83 9.55
C LEU A 114 5.50 1.45 10.90
N PRO A 115 5.99 2.66 11.24
CA PRO A 115 5.52 3.35 12.41
C PRO A 115 4.01 3.63 12.27
N PRO A 116 3.23 3.48 13.35
CA PRO A 116 1.76 3.62 13.33
C PRO A 116 1.31 5.03 12.90
N GLU A 117 2.20 6.00 13.05
CA GLU A 117 2.05 7.39 12.61
C GLU A 117 3.39 7.79 11.98
N ALA A 118 3.57 7.46 10.70
CA ALA A 118 4.46 8.29 9.91
C ALA A 118 3.70 9.61 9.68
N ASP A 119 4.10 10.68 10.35
CA ASP A 119 3.73 12.04 9.93
C ASP A 119 4.40 12.26 8.57
N TRP A 120 3.64 12.15 7.48
CA TRP A 120 4.03 12.51 6.12
C TRP A 120 3.24 13.72 5.65
#